data_AF-A0A3M1AYU4-F1
#
_entry.id   AF-A0A3M1AYU4-F1
#
_cell.length_a   1.000
_cell.length_b   1.000
_cell.length_c   1.000
_cell.angle_alpha   90.00
_cell.angle_beta   90.00
_cell.angle_gamma   90.00
#
_symmetry.space_group_name_H-M   'P 1'
#
loop_
_entity.id
_entity.type
_entity.pdbx_description
1 polymer ?
#
loop_
_entity_poly.entity_id
_entity_poly.type
_entity_poly.pdbx_seq_one_letter_code
_entity_poly.pdbx_strand_id
1 'polypeptide(L)'
;MKKAITLSVWVGIVAALSFGLGTAREAAAVNACQADDVCAPGDDPCVISSGYTINEGCTFDFGDRDVILKANKTLTLEGCSRPVTFLARNFTTESGSTINGKNSGPDCGATVLFDLTGDFVHAGTFNVRASLSPGTIGITAGGSILSTGKWFANATNTAGDGGTIQLDAAGDISLDRDSTIDLHGNGQGKGGDCFITAGGTITLDQNINAQGGTLNGGKISADAGGAFFMATTRAVTLNTSATGDGSGGDIDLSAGGEMILAETKGGTLDLHGGGGSEGWAGDGGYLSLQSVGDLFLGARVKAQGGSASETGGYGGSIDIRSNGAVEITGNINAFAGGPDGDADTLWLLAKGDVSLSGNILLSGNGVDSMGGSVNIFSDGNLVAGGTIDASGGNYGGGDIVLDALGTLVMGIDRALVFDVSATGEGDAGEIELSSSGDMTLAETVSGTLDLHGGPGSDGWAGSGGTLTIDTVTGDLYLGADIKAQGGAANDSGGFGGDVCIDTGGSVTIAGTTNAFGGGPDGDGGYFWLFSGGGFSIEAQIDLSGKGPDSGGGDVWMWSGESAAINARVNASGNSFGAGLLQIEAEDDVYIYADLTCMGGGD
;
A
#
# COMPACT_ATOMS: atom_id res chain seq x y z
N MET A 1 66.57 25.73 -23.77
CA MET A 1 67.10 24.88 -24.86
C MET A 1 66.21 25.06 -26.07
N LYS A 2 66.84 25.32 -27.23
CA LYS A 2 66.24 25.57 -28.55
C LYS A 2 65.73 24.28 -29.19
N LYS A 3 64.74 24.41 -30.11
CA LYS A 3 64.38 23.60 -31.30
C LYS A 3 62.92 23.12 -31.26
N ALA A 4 62.16 23.08 -32.35
CA ALA A 4 62.34 23.56 -33.72
C ALA A 4 60.95 23.60 -34.40
N ILE A 5 60.83 24.54 -35.33
CA ILE A 5 59.71 24.78 -36.23
C ILE A 5 59.71 23.70 -37.32
N THR A 6 58.54 23.17 -37.66
CA THR A 6 58.29 22.55 -38.98
C THR A 6 56.97 23.07 -39.52
N LEU A 7 57.09 23.86 -40.58
CA LEU A 7 56.04 24.47 -41.37
C LEU A 7 55.66 23.49 -42.48
N SER A 8 54.42 23.00 -42.51
CA SER A 8 53.88 22.23 -43.62
C SER A 8 52.76 23.01 -44.30
N VAL A 9 53.08 23.47 -45.51
CA VAL A 9 52.20 24.09 -46.50
C VAL A 9 51.13 23.09 -46.92
N TRP A 10 49.85 23.47 -46.81
CA TRP A 10 48.75 22.81 -47.51
C TRP A 10 48.11 23.81 -48.48
N VAL A 11 48.19 23.45 -49.75
CA VAL A 11 47.60 24.13 -50.90
C VAL A 11 46.09 23.88 -50.88
N GLY A 12 45.33 24.95 -51.09
CA GLY A 12 43.88 24.97 -50.98
C GLY A 12 43.15 24.20 -52.08
N ILE A 13 42.02 23.62 -51.68
CA ILE A 13 40.86 23.37 -52.54
C ILE A 13 39.72 24.19 -51.96
N VAL A 14 39.41 25.31 -52.61
CA VAL A 14 38.22 26.13 -52.33
C VAL A 14 37.04 25.45 -53.00
N ALA A 15 36.31 24.62 -52.27
CA ALA A 15 34.97 24.20 -52.65
C ALA A 15 34.00 25.30 -52.23
N ALA A 16 33.39 25.97 -53.20
CA ALA A 16 32.33 26.94 -52.96
C ALA A 16 31.09 26.21 -52.42
N LEU A 17 30.93 26.15 -51.09
CA LEU A 17 29.66 25.84 -50.45
C LEU A 17 28.74 27.04 -50.59
N SER A 18 27.83 26.97 -51.56
CA SER A 18 26.66 27.84 -51.63
C SER A 18 25.74 27.55 -50.45
N PHE A 19 25.87 28.33 -49.38
CA PHE A 19 24.87 28.44 -48.31
C PHE A 19 23.57 28.98 -48.90
N GLY A 20 22.69 28.07 -49.31
CA GLY A 20 21.29 28.40 -49.52
C GLY A 20 20.66 28.69 -48.16
N LEU A 21 20.58 29.97 -47.79
CA LEU A 21 19.66 30.48 -46.78
C LEU A 21 18.22 30.28 -47.31
N GLY A 22 17.78 29.04 -47.37
CA GLY A 22 16.37 28.71 -47.51
C GLY A 22 15.71 29.07 -46.20
N THR A 23 15.03 30.22 -46.15
CA THR A 23 14.05 30.49 -45.11
C THR A 23 13.05 29.34 -45.13
N ALA A 24 13.12 28.43 -44.16
CA ALA A 24 12.07 27.45 -43.94
C ALA A 24 10.81 28.27 -43.66
N ARG A 25 9.97 28.46 -44.68
CA ARG A 25 8.61 28.96 -44.47
C ARG A 25 7.93 27.88 -43.62
N GLU A 26 7.67 28.18 -42.36
CA GLU A 26 6.71 27.41 -41.58
C GLU A 26 5.41 27.40 -42.39
N ALA A 27 5.05 26.22 -42.90
CA ALA A 27 3.77 26.05 -43.57
C ALA A 27 2.69 26.29 -42.52
N ALA A 28 1.84 27.29 -42.74
CA ALA A 28 0.68 27.53 -41.89
C ALA A 28 -0.17 26.26 -41.84
N ALA A 29 -0.60 25.88 -40.63
CA ALA A 29 -1.53 24.77 -40.44
C ALA A 29 -2.83 25.05 -41.19
N VAL A 30 -3.39 24.01 -41.81
CA VAL A 30 -4.67 24.09 -42.52
C VAL A 30 -5.79 23.80 -41.52
N ASN A 31 -6.89 24.56 -41.57
CA ASN A 31 -8.05 24.27 -40.73
C ASN A 31 -8.78 23.02 -41.26
N ALA A 32 -9.13 22.10 -40.36
CA ALA A 32 -9.92 20.90 -40.66
C ALA A 32 -11.00 20.69 -39.60
N CYS A 33 -12.17 20.20 -40.03
CA CYS A 33 -13.27 19.90 -39.12
C CYS A 33 -14.06 18.64 -39.49
N GLN A 34 -13.74 17.99 -40.61
CA GLN A 34 -14.34 16.74 -41.07
C GLN A 34 -13.26 15.79 -41.64
N ALA A 35 -13.58 14.51 -41.76
CA ALA A 35 -12.66 13.47 -42.24
C ALA A 35 -12.07 13.77 -43.63
N ASP A 36 -12.88 14.30 -44.54
CA ASP A 36 -12.46 14.61 -45.93
C ASP A 36 -11.50 15.81 -46.02
N ASP A 37 -11.33 16.58 -44.94
CA ASP A 37 -10.36 17.67 -44.89
C ASP A 37 -8.91 17.16 -44.72
N VAL A 38 -8.74 15.92 -44.20
CA VAL A 38 -7.43 15.37 -43.83
C VAL A 38 -6.92 14.25 -44.75
N CYS A 39 -7.80 13.61 -45.52
CA CYS A 39 -7.47 12.61 -46.54
C CYS A 39 -8.61 12.49 -47.57
N ALA A 40 -8.41 11.76 -48.68
CA ALA A 40 -9.49 11.58 -49.62
C ALA A 40 -10.60 10.66 -49.05
N PRO A 41 -11.88 10.85 -49.44
CA PRO A 41 -13.01 10.10 -48.85
C PRO A 41 -12.91 8.57 -48.99
N GLY A 42 -12.17 8.08 -50.00
CA GLY A 42 -12.00 6.66 -50.29
C GLY A 42 -10.67 6.05 -49.84
N ASP A 43 -9.78 6.82 -49.19
CA ASP A 43 -8.48 6.32 -48.75
C ASP A 43 -8.64 5.44 -47.49
N ASP A 44 -8.23 4.17 -47.55
CA ASP A 44 -8.16 3.22 -46.43
C ASP A 44 -6.79 2.47 -46.48
N PRO A 45 -5.82 2.80 -45.61
CA PRO A 45 -5.93 3.75 -44.51
C PRO A 45 -6.01 5.21 -44.99
N CYS A 46 -6.76 6.03 -44.25
CA CYS A 46 -6.70 7.49 -44.29
C CYS A 46 -5.39 7.96 -43.64
N VAL A 47 -4.44 8.46 -44.45
CA VAL A 47 -3.12 8.87 -43.97
C VAL A 47 -3.05 10.38 -43.76
N ILE A 48 -3.03 10.80 -42.50
CA ILE A 48 -2.86 12.21 -42.11
C ILE A 48 -1.37 12.57 -42.20
N SER A 49 -0.98 13.14 -43.35
CA SER A 49 0.41 13.44 -43.70
C SER A 49 0.79 14.93 -43.58
N SER A 50 -0.13 15.76 -43.11
CA SER A 50 0.04 17.20 -42.88
C SER A 50 -0.35 17.57 -41.44
N GLY A 51 0.04 18.76 -41.00
CA GLY A 51 -0.43 19.33 -39.74
C GLY A 51 -1.72 20.14 -39.94
N TYR A 52 -2.63 20.07 -38.98
CA TYR A 52 -3.95 20.71 -39.05
C TYR A 52 -4.28 21.45 -37.76
N THR A 53 -5.04 22.54 -37.89
CA THR A 53 -5.73 23.19 -36.77
C THR A 53 -7.20 22.75 -36.78
N ILE A 54 -7.71 22.34 -35.62
CA ILE A 54 -9.04 21.75 -35.44
C ILE A 54 -9.76 22.55 -34.36
N ASN A 55 -10.95 23.05 -34.67
CA ASN A 55 -11.76 23.76 -33.69
C ASN A 55 -12.52 22.78 -32.78
N GLU A 56 -12.84 23.21 -31.57
CA GLU A 56 -13.75 22.51 -30.65
C GLU A 56 -15.09 22.17 -31.31
N GLY A 57 -15.64 21.00 -30.99
CA GLY A 57 -16.90 20.52 -31.56
C GLY A 57 -16.78 19.91 -32.96
N CYS A 58 -15.59 19.83 -33.56
CA CYS A 58 -15.40 19.09 -34.80
C CYS A 58 -15.55 17.58 -34.58
N THR A 59 -16.12 16.90 -35.57
CA THR A 59 -16.30 15.44 -35.58
C THR A 59 -15.73 14.89 -36.88
N PHE A 60 -14.75 14.01 -36.75
CA PHE A 60 -14.10 13.31 -37.86
C PHE A 60 -14.65 11.90 -37.93
N ASP A 61 -15.64 11.71 -38.79
CA ASP A 61 -16.21 10.40 -39.07
C ASP A 61 -15.53 9.75 -40.27
N PHE A 62 -14.69 8.76 -40.01
CA PHE A 62 -14.00 7.97 -41.02
C PHE A 62 -14.75 6.70 -41.41
N GLY A 63 -15.88 6.38 -40.76
CA GLY A 63 -16.59 5.10 -40.92
C GLY A 63 -15.70 3.91 -40.57
N ASP A 64 -15.70 2.88 -41.44
CA ASP A 64 -14.92 1.65 -41.25
C ASP A 64 -13.44 1.75 -41.67
N ARG A 65 -12.95 2.97 -41.94
CA ARG A 65 -11.57 3.19 -42.42
C ARG A 65 -10.58 3.20 -41.26
N ASP A 66 -9.36 2.79 -41.56
CA ASP A 66 -8.22 2.94 -40.66
C ASP A 66 -7.63 4.35 -40.79
N VAL A 67 -7.14 4.91 -39.69
CA VAL A 67 -6.52 6.24 -39.67
C VAL A 67 -5.09 6.14 -39.17
N ILE A 68 -4.17 6.79 -39.89
CA ILE A 68 -2.75 6.86 -39.51
C ILE A 68 -2.31 8.32 -39.43
N LEU A 69 -1.97 8.77 -38.22
CA LEU A 69 -1.27 10.03 -38.01
C LEU A 69 0.24 9.81 -38.16
N LYS A 70 0.80 10.32 -39.27
CA LYS A 70 2.22 10.10 -39.60
C LYS A 70 3.16 10.77 -38.61
N ALA A 71 4.37 10.22 -38.52
CA ALA A 71 5.45 10.78 -37.72
C ALA A 71 5.70 12.27 -38.03
N ASN A 72 5.99 13.05 -37.00
CA ASN A 72 6.25 14.50 -37.06
C ASN A 72 5.08 15.33 -37.59
N LYS A 73 3.85 14.82 -37.52
CA LYS A 73 2.63 15.57 -37.84
C LYS A 73 1.90 15.95 -36.57
N THR A 74 1.31 17.14 -36.58
CA THR A 74 0.64 17.74 -35.43
C THR A 74 -0.80 18.08 -35.76
N LEU A 75 -1.73 17.59 -34.94
CA LEU A 75 -3.11 18.07 -34.87
C LEU A 75 -3.18 19.07 -33.70
N THR A 76 -3.37 20.35 -34.01
CA THR A 76 -3.52 21.42 -33.01
C THR A 76 -5.01 21.66 -32.76
N LEU A 77 -5.45 21.57 -31.51
CA LEU A 77 -6.85 21.73 -31.14
C LEU A 77 -7.07 23.09 -30.48
N GLU A 78 -8.12 23.81 -30.91
CA GLU A 78 -8.48 25.14 -30.40
C GLU A 78 -9.87 25.11 -29.76
N GLY A 79 -10.01 25.73 -28.59
CA GLY A 79 -11.21 25.69 -27.76
C GLY A 79 -11.29 24.47 -26.83
N CYS A 80 -12.12 24.58 -25.80
CA CYS A 80 -12.27 23.59 -24.72
C CYS A 80 -13.72 23.45 -24.23
N SER A 81 -14.67 24.13 -24.85
CA SER A 81 -16.08 24.11 -24.45
C SER A 81 -16.81 22.89 -25.01
N ARG A 82 -16.29 22.27 -26.07
CA ARG A 82 -16.88 21.12 -26.75
C ARG A 82 -15.81 20.12 -27.19
N PRO A 83 -16.09 18.81 -27.16
CA PRO A 83 -15.11 17.79 -27.52
C PRO A 83 -14.77 17.81 -29.02
N VAL A 84 -13.55 17.40 -29.35
CA VAL A 84 -13.17 16.94 -30.70
C VAL A 84 -13.32 15.43 -30.74
N THR A 85 -14.08 14.90 -31.69
CA THR A 85 -14.40 13.46 -31.75
C THR A 85 -13.84 12.81 -33.01
N PHE A 86 -13.23 11.63 -32.87
CA PHE A 86 -12.75 10.79 -33.96
C PHE A 86 -13.51 9.45 -33.97
N LEU A 87 -14.20 9.14 -35.06
CA LEU A 87 -14.90 7.87 -35.28
C LEU A 87 -14.19 7.10 -36.39
N ALA A 88 -13.71 5.89 -36.13
CA ALA A 88 -12.96 5.10 -37.13
C ALA A 88 -13.00 3.59 -36.83
N ARG A 89 -12.44 2.77 -37.73
CA ARG A 89 -12.16 1.36 -37.40
C ARG A 89 -10.94 1.27 -36.48
N ASN A 90 -9.76 1.58 -36.99
CA ASN A 90 -8.53 1.63 -36.21
C ASN A 90 -7.95 3.05 -36.24
N PHE A 91 -7.26 3.46 -35.18
CA PHE A 91 -6.51 4.72 -35.16
C PHE A 91 -5.08 4.48 -34.67
N THR A 92 -4.11 4.83 -35.52
CA THR A 92 -2.67 4.66 -35.24
C THR A 92 -1.95 6.01 -35.22
N THR A 93 -1.21 6.29 -34.16
CA THR A 93 -0.24 7.40 -34.11
C THR A 93 1.18 6.87 -34.24
N GLU A 94 1.93 7.35 -35.21
CA GLU A 94 3.34 6.98 -35.35
C GLU A 94 4.22 7.74 -34.35
N SER A 95 5.40 7.19 -34.05
CA SER A 95 6.37 7.86 -33.19
C SER A 95 6.72 9.26 -33.72
N GLY A 96 6.70 10.26 -32.84
CA GLY A 96 6.95 11.66 -33.17
C GLY A 96 5.72 12.42 -33.71
N SER A 97 4.57 11.78 -33.92
CA SER A 97 3.31 12.49 -34.13
C SER A 97 2.83 13.17 -32.84
N THR A 98 1.99 14.19 -32.96
CA THR A 98 1.45 14.94 -31.83
C THR A 98 -0.03 15.27 -32.02
N ILE A 99 -0.84 15.02 -30.99
CA ILE A 99 -2.18 15.59 -30.82
C ILE A 99 -2.08 16.60 -29.69
N ASN A 100 -2.20 17.88 -30.02
CA ASN A 100 -1.93 19.01 -29.14
C ASN A 100 -3.19 19.83 -28.86
N GLY A 101 -3.85 19.54 -27.75
CA GLY A 101 -4.91 20.36 -27.16
C GLY A 101 -4.45 21.17 -25.94
N LYS A 102 -3.14 21.42 -25.80
CA LYS A 102 -2.60 22.20 -24.68
C LYS A 102 -3.06 23.66 -24.76
N ASN A 103 -3.58 24.20 -23.64
CA ASN A 103 -4.05 25.59 -23.55
C ASN A 103 -4.95 25.97 -24.74
N SER A 104 -5.90 25.09 -25.09
CA SER A 104 -6.77 25.30 -26.24
C SER A 104 -7.73 26.47 -26.01
N GLY A 105 -8.00 26.85 -24.76
CA GLY A 105 -8.57 28.14 -24.37
C GLY A 105 -7.68 28.90 -23.38
N PRO A 106 -8.15 30.01 -22.78
CA PRO A 106 -7.34 30.86 -21.89
C PRO A 106 -6.69 30.09 -20.75
N ASP A 107 -7.44 29.19 -20.09
CA ASP A 107 -6.97 28.43 -18.93
C ASP A 107 -7.35 26.94 -18.96
N CYS A 108 -7.76 26.45 -20.13
CA CYS A 108 -8.31 25.10 -20.30
C CYS A 108 -7.60 24.31 -21.42
N GLY A 109 -7.58 22.99 -21.27
CA GLY A 109 -7.12 22.05 -22.29
C GLY A 109 -8.29 21.48 -23.09
N ALA A 110 -8.00 20.92 -24.26
CA ALA A 110 -9.04 20.36 -25.12
C ALA A 110 -9.57 19.01 -24.59
N THR A 111 -10.86 18.76 -24.78
CA THR A 111 -11.44 17.41 -24.64
C THR A 111 -11.38 16.69 -25.98
N VAL A 112 -10.82 15.48 -25.98
CA VAL A 112 -10.64 14.68 -27.20
C VAL A 112 -11.16 13.27 -26.98
N LEU A 113 -12.03 12.82 -27.87
CA LEU A 113 -12.72 11.54 -27.78
C LEU A 113 -12.43 10.69 -29.02
N PHE A 114 -12.08 9.43 -28.81
CA PHE A 114 -11.99 8.40 -29.83
C PHE A 114 -13.06 7.35 -29.58
N ASP A 115 -13.85 7.04 -30.62
CA ASP A 115 -14.81 5.94 -30.60
C ASP A 115 -14.50 5.04 -31.80
N LEU A 116 -13.91 3.89 -31.50
CA LEU A 116 -13.26 3.01 -32.47
C LEU A 116 -13.91 1.64 -32.41
N THR A 117 -14.18 1.06 -33.58
CA THR A 117 -14.70 -0.33 -33.63
C THR A 117 -13.60 -1.39 -33.53
N GLY A 118 -12.34 -1.00 -33.75
CA GLY A 118 -11.15 -1.84 -33.65
C GLY A 118 -10.12 -1.28 -32.66
N ASP A 119 -8.84 -1.35 -33.03
CA ASP A 119 -7.71 -1.06 -32.16
C ASP A 119 -7.32 0.42 -32.13
N PHE A 120 -6.76 0.83 -30.98
CA PHE A 120 -6.02 2.08 -30.85
C PHE A 120 -4.53 1.80 -30.62
N VAL A 121 -3.68 2.28 -31.52
CA VAL A 121 -2.22 2.11 -31.41
C VAL A 121 -1.56 3.48 -31.29
N HIS A 122 -0.92 3.76 -30.15
CA HIS A 122 -0.30 5.06 -29.88
C HIS A 122 1.20 4.98 -29.64
N ALA A 123 1.98 5.69 -30.47
CA ALA A 123 3.41 5.87 -30.27
C ALA A 123 3.84 7.35 -30.23
N GLY A 124 2.90 8.27 -30.45
CA GLY A 124 3.12 9.71 -30.49
C GLY A 124 3.07 10.41 -29.12
N THR A 125 2.70 11.69 -29.15
CA THR A 125 2.41 12.51 -27.96
C THR A 125 0.96 12.97 -27.99
N PHE A 126 0.26 12.77 -26.87
CA PHE A 126 -1.06 13.32 -26.63
C PHE A 126 -0.97 14.35 -25.49
N ASN A 127 -1.32 15.60 -25.75
CA ASN A 127 -1.13 16.70 -24.80
C ASN A 127 -2.37 17.59 -24.70
N VAL A 128 -3.09 17.50 -23.59
CA VAL A 128 -4.25 18.33 -23.23
C VAL A 128 -4.01 19.14 -21.95
N ARG A 129 -2.74 19.41 -21.62
CA ARG A 129 -2.36 20.25 -20.46
C ARG A 129 -3.04 21.62 -20.48
N ALA A 130 -3.25 22.21 -19.31
CA ALA A 130 -3.67 23.60 -19.18
C ALA A 130 -2.94 24.34 -18.05
N SER A 131 -3.16 25.65 -17.93
CA SER A 131 -2.79 26.38 -16.72
C SER A 131 -3.61 25.89 -15.53
N LEU A 132 -4.94 25.99 -15.59
CA LEU A 132 -5.85 25.75 -14.47
C LEU A 132 -6.68 24.47 -14.62
N SER A 133 -7.26 24.22 -15.80
CA SER A 133 -8.20 23.10 -16.02
C SER A 133 -7.79 22.28 -17.25
N PRO A 134 -6.86 21.31 -17.09
CA PRO A 134 -6.47 20.43 -18.17
C PRO A 134 -7.66 19.70 -18.78
N GLY A 135 -7.53 19.33 -20.04
CA GLY A 135 -8.58 18.65 -20.77
C GLY A 135 -8.69 17.16 -20.45
N THR A 136 -9.54 16.50 -21.22
CA THR A 136 -9.78 15.05 -21.12
C THR A 136 -9.29 14.34 -22.36
N ILE A 137 -8.68 13.17 -22.17
CA ILE A 137 -8.40 12.20 -23.23
C ILE A 137 -9.30 10.99 -22.98
N GLY A 138 -10.28 10.77 -23.85
CA GLY A 138 -11.18 9.61 -23.80
C GLY A 138 -10.97 8.71 -25.02
N ILE A 139 -10.74 7.42 -24.82
CA ILE A 139 -10.60 6.43 -25.89
C ILE A 139 -11.52 5.25 -25.57
N THR A 140 -12.40 4.94 -26.50
CA THR A 140 -13.21 3.72 -26.51
C THR A 140 -12.83 2.90 -27.74
N ALA A 141 -12.31 1.70 -27.53
CA ALA A 141 -11.84 0.78 -28.57
C ALA A 141 -12.61 -0.54 -28.51
N GLY A 142 -13.24 -0.93 -29.62
CA GLY A 142 -13.85 -2.24 -29.80
C GLY A 142 -12.84 -3.38 -29.90
N GLY A 143 -11.56 -3.07 -30.09
CA GLY A 143 -10.43 -3.97 -30.01
C GLY A 143 -9.54 -3.68 -28.79
N SER A 144 -8.23 -3.68 -28.99
CA SER A 144 -7.21 -3.43 -27.97
C SER A 144 -6.66 -2.01 -28.00
N ILE A 145 -6.11 -1.56 -26.86
CA ILE A 145 -5.31 -0.34 -26.77
C ILE A 145 -3.85 -0.73 -26.55
N LEU A 146 -2.99 -0.40 -27.50
CA LEU A 146 -1.54 -0.55 -27.37
C LEU A 146 -0.89 0.83 -27.36
N SER A 147 -0.21 1.17 -26.27
CA SER A 147 0.47 2.45 -26.14
C SER A 147 1.93 2.31 -25.77
N THR A 148 2.77 2.90 -26.60
CA THR A 148 4.17 3.22 -26.31
C THR A 148 4.38 4.74 -26.37
N GLY A 149 3.30 5.54 -26.31
CA GLY A 149 3.32 6.98 -26.48
C GLY A 149 3.27 7.79 -25.17
N LYS A 150 3.32 9.11 -25.29
CA LYS A 150 3.25 10.05 -24.16
C LYS A 150 1.83 10.56 -23.99
N TRP A 151 1.43 10.78 -22.73
CA TRP A 151 0.10 11.24 -22.36
C TRP A 151 0.21 12.33 -21.31
N PHE A 152 -0.41 13.48 -21.57
CA PHE A 152 -0.31 14.63 -20.71
C PHE A 152 -1.66 15.32 -20.55
N ALA A 153 -2.16 15.32 -19.33
CA ALA A 153 -3.37 16.00 -18.88
C ALA A 153 -3.14 16.72 -17.54
N ASN A 154 -1.91 17.12 -17.21
CA ASN A 154 -1.61 17.81 -15.96
C ASN A 154 -1.80 19.34 -16.05
N ALA A 155 -2.02 19.97 -14.90
CA ALA A 155 -2.01 21.42 -14.76
C ALA A 155 -0.59 21.98 -14.80
N THR A 156 -0.47 23.28 -15.04
CA THR A 156 0.83 23.98 -15.09
C THR A 156 0.91 25.23 -14.22
N ASN A 157 -0.22 25.72 -13.68
CA ASN A 157 -0.23 26.78 -12.66
C ASN A 157 -0.44 26.17 -11.27
N THR A 158 -0.08 26.90 -10.21
CA THR A 158 -0.14 26.40 -8.83
C THR A 158 -1.53 25.93 -8.40
N ALA A 159 -2.59 26.60 -8.84
CA ALA A 159 -3.97 26.34 -8.42
C ALA A 159 -4.73 25.34 -9.31
N GLY A 160 -4.05 24.77 -10.30
CA GLY A 160 -4.69 23.96 -11.33
C GLY A 160 -4.80 22.51 -10.90
N ASP A 161 -5.98 21.95 -11.13
CA ASP A 161 -6.28 20.55 -10.89
C ASP A 161 -5.75 19.68 -12.03
N GLY A 162 -5.50 18.41 -11.75
CA GLY A 162 -5.23 17.43 -12.80
C GLY A 162 -6.42 17.21 -13.73
N GLY A 163 -6.14 16.82 -14.97
CA GLY A 163 -7.16 16.44 -15.95
C GLY A 163 -7.54 14.97 -15.87
N THR A 164 -8.21 14.49 -16.91
CA THR A 164 -8.75 13.12 -16.96
C THR A 164 -8.19 12.34 -18.14
N ILE A 165 -7.83 11.09 -17.91
CA ILE A 165 -7.53 10.10 -18.96
C ILE A 165 -8.44 8.90 -18.75
N GLN A 166 -9.21 8.53 -19.76
CA GLN A 166 -10.10 7.38 -19.76
C GLN A 166 -9.80 6.50 -20.97
N LEU A 167 -9.51 5.23 -20.69
CA LEU A 167 -9.16 4.21 -21.68
C LEU A 167 -10.09 3.01 -21.51
N ASP A 168 -10.95 2.76 -22.48
CA ASP A 168 -11.87 1.63 -22.49
C ASP A 168 -11.59 0.76 -23.72
N ALA A 169 -11.30 -0.52 -23.51
CA ALA A 169 -11.04 -1.49 -24.57
C ALA A 169 -11.88 -2.75 -24.37
N ALA A 170 -12.48 -3.30 -25.43
CA ALA A 170 -13.12 -4.61 -25.35
C ALA A 170 -12.08 -5.76 -25.29
N GLY A 171 -10.87 -5.53 -25.81
CA GLY A 171 -9.73 -6.44 -25.72
C GLY A 171 -8.77 -6.06 -24.59
N ASP A 172 -7.48 -6.30 -24.83
CA ASP A 172 -6.40 -5.97 -23.90
C ASP A 172 -6.01 -4.49 -23.93
N ILE A 173 -5.48 -3.99 -22.80
CA ILE A 173 -4.77 -2.70 -22.72
C ILE A 173 -3.32 -2.93 -22.32
N SER A 174 -2.37 -2.43 -23.12
CA SER A 174 -0.95 -2.48 -22.83
C SER A 174 -0.34 -1.08 -22.90
N LEU A 175 0.22 -0.63 -21.77
CA LEU A 175 0.88 0.67 -21.62
C LEU A 175 2.35 0.43 -21.31
N ASP A 176 3.22 0.47 -22.32
CA ASP A 176 4.64 0.15 -22.22
C ASP A 176 5.49 1.33 -22.68
N ARG A 177 5.84 2.19 -21.73
CA ARG A 177 6.76 3.30 -21.99
C ARG A 177 7.51 3.73 -20.74
N ASP A 178 8.75 4.13 -20.95
CA ASP A 178 9.62 4.68 -19.91
C ASP A 178 9.20 6.06 -19.37
N SER A 179 8.23 6.72 -19.98
CA SER A 179 7.80 8.06 -19.55
C SER A 179 6.45 8.01 -18.88
N THR A 180 6.22 8.87 -17.91
CA THR A 180 4.99 8.96 -17.14
C THR A 180 3.75 9.38 -17.96
N ILE A 181 2.61 8.74 -17.70
CA ILE A 181 1.26 9.27 -17.97
C ILE A 181 0.99 10.33 -16.91
N ASP A 182 0.91 11.59 -17.33
CA ASP A 182 1.00 12.71 -16.40
C ASP A 182 -0.31 13.49 -16.32
N LEU A 183 -0.99 13.39 -15.18
CA LEU A 183 -2.27 14.03 -14.88
C LEU A 183 -2.28 14.69 -13.50
N HIS A 184 -1.12 15.04 -12.94
CA HIS A 184 -1.04 15.71 -11.64
C HIS A 184 -1.70 17.10 -11.64
N GLY A 185 -2.22 17.48 -10.47
CA GLY A 185 -2.44 18.88 -10.11
C GLY A 185 -1.14 19.54 -9.66
N ASN A 186 -1.17 20.82 -9.33
CA ASN A 186 -0.01 21.51 -8.74
C ASN A 186 -0.21 21.79 -7.25
N GLY A 187 0.67 22.59 -6.65
CA GLY A 187 0.75 22.79 -5.20
C GLY A 187 -0.56 23.15 -4.50
N GLN A 188 -1.53 23.79 -5.16
CA GLN A 188 -2.85 24.10 -4.60
C GLN A 188 -4.01 23.38 -5.31
N GLY A 189 -3.73 22.57 -6.33
CA GLY A 189 -4.76 21.84 -7.07
C GLY A 189 -4.92 20.41 -6.60
N LYS A 190 -6.00 19.77 -7.03
CA LYS A 190 -6.22 18.33 -6.84
C LYS A 190 -5.45 17.51 -7.86
N GLY A 191 -5.11 16.27 -7.52
CA GLY A 191 -4.68 15.31 -8.53
C GLY A 191 -5.76 15.04 -9.58
N GLY A 192 -5.36 14.51 -10.73
CA GLY A 192 -6.30 14.14 -11.80
C GLY A 192 -6.82 12.71 -11.68
N ASP A 193 -7.63 12.31 -12.65
CA ASP A 193 -8.23 10.97 -12.68
C ASP A 193 -7.77 10.15 -13.88
N CYS A 194 -7.38 8.90 -13.63
CA CYS A 194 -7.05 7.91 -14.65
C CYS A 194 -7.94 6.69 -14.51
N PHE A 195 -8.73 6.39 -15.55
CA PHE A 195 -9.62 5.23 -15.63
C PHE A 195 -9.18 4.31 -16.77
N ILE A 196 -9.01 3.02 -16.47
CA ILE A 196 -8.57 2.02 -17.44
C ILE A 196 -9.49 0.80 -17.34
N THR A 197 -10.26 0.52 -18.39
CA THR A 197 -11.17 -0.64 -18.43
C THR A 197 -10.78 -1.52 -19.62
N ALA A 198 -10.48 -2.79 -19.37
CA ALA A 198 -10.19 -3.77 -20.43
C ALA A 198 -11.12 -4.97 -20.29
N GLY A 199 -11.74 -5.41 -21.39
CA GLY A 199 -12.44 -6.70 -21.41
C GLY A 199 -11.48 -7.89 -21.30
N GLY A 200 -10.21 -7.69 -21.67
CA GLY A 200 -9.12 -8.65 -21.55
C GLY A 200 -8.13 -8.31 -20.42
N THR A 201 -6.85 -8.48 -20.72
CA THR A 201 -5.73 -8.25 -19.78
C THR A 201 -5.32 -6.77 -19.76
N ILE A 202 -4.95 -6.26 -18.60
CA ILE A 202 -4.22 -4.99 -18.48
C ILE A 202 -2.75 -5.28 -18.19
N THR A 203 -1.85 -4.74 -19.01
CA THR A 203 -0.41 -4.71 -18.74
C THR A 203 0.06 -3.27 -18.59
N LEU A 204 0.51 -2.93 -17.37
CA LEU A 204 0.94 -1.59 -17.00
C LEU A 204 2.46 -1.58 -16.73
N ASP A 205 3.21 -1.16 -17.73
CA ASP A 205 4.66 -0.96 -17.71
C ASP A 205 5.03 0.52 -17.92
N GLN A 206 4.15 1.41 -17.44
CA GLN A 206 4.29 2.85 -17.54
C GLN A 206 3.85 3.50 -16.23
N ASN A 207 4.64 4.46 -15.74
CA ASN A 207 4.28 5.23 -14.55
C ASN A 207 3.01 6.05 -14.79
N ILE A 208 2.16 6.16 -13.78
CA ILE A 208 0.99 7.05 -13.78
C ILE A 208 1.13 8.04 -12.62
N ASN A 209 1.05 9.34 -12.93
CA ASN A 209 1.16 10.40 -11.94
C ASN A 209 -0.11 11.24 -11.88
N ALA A 210 -0.93 10.92 -10.89
CA ALA A 210 -2.17 11.60 -10.48
C ALA A 210 -1.97 12.37 -9.15
N GLN A 211 -0.74 12.79 -8.84
CA GLN A 211 -0.43 13.51 -7.61
C GLN A 211 -1.20 14.83 -7.48
N GLY A 212 -1.60 15.17 -6.26
CA GLY A 212 -2.20 16.45 -5.91
C GLY A 212 -1.31 17.38 -5.08
N GLY A 213 -1.82 18.60 -4.90
CA GLY A 213 -1.33 19.59 -3.95
C GLY A 213 -2.09 19.54 -2.62
N THR A 214 -2.34 20.72 -2.06
CA THR A 214 -3.07 20.93 -0.80
C THR A 214 -4.53 20.48 -0.82
N LEU A 215 -5.13 20.25 -2.00
CA LEU A 215 -6.55 19.88 -2.13
C LEU A 215 -6.83 18.38 -2.23
N ASN A 216 -5.78 17.55 -2.11
CA ASN A 216 -5.77 16.07 -2.17
C ASN A 216 -5.21 15.49 -3.47
N GLY A 217 -4.75 14.24 -3.36
CA GLY A 217 -4.39 13.36 -4.46
C GLY A 217 -5.53 13.04 -5.42
N GLY A 218 -5.18 12.48 -6.56
CA GLY A 218 -6.11 12.07 -7.62
C GLY A 218 -6.55 10.63 -7.51
N LYS A 219 -7.16 10.10 -8.57
CA LYS A 219 -7.60 8.70 -8.64
C LYS A 219 -6.92 7.93 -9.77
N ILE A 220 -6.51 6.70 -9.48
CA ILE A 220 -6.13 5.72 -10.49
C ILE A 220 -7.03 4.50 -10.28
N SER A 221 -7.84 4.19 -11.29
CA SER A 221 -8.73 3.02 -11.26
C SER A 221 -8.52 2.18 -12.52
N ALA A 222 -8.37 0.87 -12.33
CA ALA A 222 -8.21 -0.06 -13.43
C ALA A 222 -8.99 -1.37 -13.20
N ASP A 223 -9.75 -1.78 -14.20
CA ASP A 223 -10.57 -2.99 -14.21
C ASP A 223 -10.20 -3.85 -15.42
N ALA A 224 -9.59 -5.00 -15.16
CA ALA A 224 -9.26 -6.00 -16.17
C ALA A 224 -10.26 -7.16 -16.09
N GLY A 225 -10.99 -7.43 -17.17
CA GLY A 225 -11.83 -8.62 -17.29
C GLY A 225 -11.02 -9.93 -17.26
N GLY A 226 -9.73 -9.87 -17.60
CA GLY A 226 -8.75 -10.95 -17.47
C GLY A 226 -7.73 -10.70 -16.36
N ALA A 227 -6.45 -10.92 -16.64
CA ALA A 227 -5.38 -10.70 -15.68
C ALA A 227 -4.95 -9.22 -15.61
N PHE A 228 -4.36 -8.84 -14.47
CA PHE A 228 -3.74 -7.52 -14.30
C PHE A 228 -2.25 -7.69 -13.98
N PHE A 229 -1.39 -7.16 -14.85
CA PHE A 229 0.06 -7.21 -14.69
C PHE A 229 0.65 -5.81 -14.59
N MET A 230 1.46 -5.57 -13.57
CA MET A 230 2.22 -4.34 -13.41
C MET A 230 3.71 -4.63 -13.26
N ALA A 231 4.53 -3.78 -13.87
CA ALA A 231 5.99 -3.82 -13.76
C ALA A 231 6.60 -5.16 -14.22
N THR A 232 6.16 -5.63 -15.38
CA THR A 232 6.66 -6.85 -16.02
C THR A 232 8.01 -6.60 -16.72
N THR A 233 8.19 -5.41 -17.30
CA THR A 233 9.41 -5.06 -18.06
C THR A 233 10.29 -4.02 -17.38
N ARG A 234 9.71 -3.17 -16.54
CA ARG A 234 10.41 -2.10 -15.80
C ARG A 234 9.74 -1.80 -14.46
N ALA A 235 10.40 -1.02 -13.61
CA ALA A 235 9.77 -0.55 -12.38
C ALA A 235 8.65 0.44 -12.70
N VAL A 236 7.51 0.31 -12.00
CA VAL A 236 6.33 1.17 -12.21
C VAL A 236 5.89 1.81 -10.89
N THR A 237 5.57 3.10 -10.96
CA THR A 237 4.92 3.84 -9.87
C THR A 237 3.53 4.30 -10.31
N LEU A 238 2.53 3.97 -9.49
CA LEU A 238 1.21 4.58 -9.52
C LEU A 238 1.16 5.59 -8.38
N ASN A 239 1.05 6.88 -8.71
CA ASN A 239 1.16 7.96 -7.73
C ASN A 239 -0.14 8.78 -7.65
N THR A 240 -0.85 8.65 -6.55
CA THR A 240 -2.01 9.46 -6.15
C THR A 240 -1.72 10.23 -4.87
N SER A 241 -0.46 10.39 -4.46
CA SER A 241 -0.11 11.15 -3.26
C SER A 241 -0.51 12.62 -3.32
N ALA A 242 -0.41 13.30 -2.18
CA ALA A 242 -0.56 14.74 -2.09
C ALA A 242 0.69 15.44 -1.55
N THR A 243 0.68 16.77 -1.61
CA THR A 243 1.71 17.64 -1.01
C THR A 243 1.03 18.74 -0.19
N GLY A 244 1.77 19.40 0.71
CA GLY A 244 1.15 20.35 1.64
C GLY A 244 0.23 19.63 2.62
N ASP A 245 -0.93 20.19 2.92
CA ASP A 245 -1.95 19.62 3.82
C ASP A 245 -2.96 18.68 3.13
N GLY A 246 -2.78 18.37 1.84
CA GLY A 246 -3.72 17.51 1.11
C GLY A 246 -3.58 16.03 1.49
N SER A 247 -4.70 15.30 1.54
CA SER A 247 -4.70 13.84 1.75
C SER A 247 -4.32 13.09 0.48
N GLY A 248 -3.76 11.90 0.62
CA GLY A 248 -3.55 10.97 -0.48
C GLY A 248 -4.85 10.61 -1.19
N GLY A 249 -4.73 10.17 -2.44
CA GLY A 249 -5.87 9.78 -3.28
C GLY A 249 -6.05 8.27 -3.39
N ASP A 250 -6.82 7.83 -4.38
CA ASP A 250 -7.31 6.45 -4.46
C ASP A 250 -6.60 5.64 -5.53
N ILE A 251 -6.18 4.42 -5.18
CA ILE A 251 -5.76 3.40 -6.14
C ILE A 251 -6.73 2.22 -6.03
N ASP A 252 -7.46 1.93 -7.10
CA ASP A 252 -8.48 0.87 -7.16
C ASP A 252 -8.19 -0.05 -8.34
N LEU A 253 -7.70 -1.27 -8.07
CA LEU A 253 -7.31 -2.24 -9.08
C LEU A 253 -8.16 -3.50 -8.95
N SER A 254 -8.73 -3.95 -10.07
CA SER A 254 -9.47 -5.20 -10.13
C SER A 254 -9.06 -6.08 -11.32
N ALA A 255 -9.09 -7.39 -11.10
CA ALA A 255 -8.77 -8.40 -12.10
C ALA A 255 -9.78 -9.57 -12.06
N GLY A 256 -10.37 -9.89 -13.20
CA GLY A 256 -11.19 -11.08 -13.43
C GLY A 256 -10.40 -12.39 -13.45
N GLY A 257 -9.07 -12.31 -13.46
CA GLY A 257 -8.12 -13.41 -13.31
C GLY A 257 -7.11 -13.14 -12.19
N GLU A 258 -5.85 -13.52 -12.42
CA GLU A 258 -4.75 -13.23 -11.48
C GLU A 258 -4.34 -11.75 -11.51
N MET A 259 -3.78 -11.29 -10.40
CA MET A 259 -3.20 -9.95 -10.27
C MET A 259 -1.75 -10.07 -9.83
N ILE A 260 -0.81 -9.59 -10.65
CA ILE A 260 0.62 -9.57 -10.32
C ILE A 260 1.13 -8.12 -10.34
N LEU A 261 1.46 -7.63 -9.15
CA LEU A 261 1.95 -6.28 -8.93
C LEU A 261 3.44 -6.34 -8.59
N ALA A 262 4.29 -6.19 -9.62
CA ALA A 262 5.73 -6.03 -9.51
C ALA A 262 6.56 -7.22 -8.99
N GLU A 263 6.30 -8.43 -9.50
CA GLU A 263 7.09 -9.63 -9.21
C GLU A 263 8.58 -9.50 -9.57
N THR A 264 8.92 -8.89 -10.72
CA THR A 264 10.29 -9.00 -11.25
C THR A 264 11.09 -7.70 -11.31
N LYS A 265 10.44 -6.54 -11.37
CA LYS A 265 11.12 -5.23 -11.60
C LYS A 265 10.96 -4.21 -10.49
N GLY A 266 10.22 -4.56 -9.43
CA GLY A 266 9.85 -3.63 -8.36
C GLY A 266 8.76 -2.66 -8.81
N GLY A 267 8.00 -2.14 -7.86
CA GLY A 267 6.90 -1.22 -8.13
C GLY A 267 6.53 -0.46 -6.88
N THR A 268 5.81 0.64 -7.04
CA THR A 268 5.31 1.45 -5.92
C THR A 268 3.88 1.88 -6.17
N LEU A 269 3.01 1.66 -5.17
CA LEU A 269 1.68 2.24 -5.08
C LEU A 269 1.78 3.37 -4.05
N ASP A 270 1.75 4.63 -4.52
CA ASP A 270 2.04 5.81 -3.70
C ASP A 270 0.81 6.68 -3.54
N LEU A 271 0.18 6.59 -2.38
CA LEU A 271 -1.05 7.27 -1.98
C LEU A 271 -0.86 7.99 -0.63
N HIS A 272 0.35 8.45 -0.31
CA HIS A 272 0.61 9.12 0.97
C HIS A 272 0.02 10.53 1.05
N GLY A 273 -0.28 10.96 2.26
CA GLY A 273 -0.68 12.33 2.58
C GLY A 273 0.47 13.33 2.52
N GLY A 274 0.16 14.59 2.22
CA GLY A 274 1.13 15.66 2.18
C GLY A 274 1.61 16.08 3.57
N GLY A 275 2.86 16.54 3.66
CA GLY A 275 3.38 17.19 4.87
C GLY A 275 2.88 18.64 5.02
N GLY A 276 2.23 18.91 6.14
CA GLY A 276 1.63 20.20 6.48
C GLY A 276 2.62 21.26 6.97
N SER A 277 2.43 22.52 6.58
CA SER A 277 3.18 23.67 7.12
C SER A 277 2.36 24.58 8.04
N GLU A 278 1.04 24.45 8.04
CA GLU A 278 0.10 25.30 8.79
C GLU A 278 -0.52 24.55 9.99
N GLY A 279 0.25 23.65 10.59
CA GLY A 279 -0.18 22.86 11.73
C GLY A 279 -0.76 21.50 11.36
N TRP A 280 -1.45 21.35 10.23
CA TRP A 280 -2.14 20.10 9.85
C TRP A 280 -1.51 19.45 8.63
N ALA A 281 -1.34 18.13 8.67
CA ALA A 281 -0.96 17.32 7.50
C ALA A 281 -2.15 16.56 6.93
N GLY A 282 -2.00 16.08 5.69
CA GLY A 282 -3.02 15.26 5.05
C GLY A 282 -2.87 13.77 5.38
N ASP A 283 -3.99 13.06 5.29
CA ASP A 283 -4.07 11.63 5.58
C ASP A 283 -3.51 10.79 4.43
N GLY A 284 -3.19 9.52 4.70
CA GLY A 284 -3.02 8.52 3.66
C GLY A 284 -4.29 8.34 2.83
N GLY A 285 -4.14 7.84 1.60
CA GLY A 285 -5.24 7.56 0.69
C GLY A 285 -5.86 6.17 0.91
N TYR A 286 -6.66 5.75 -0.06
CA TYR A 286 -7.31 4.44 -0.09
C TYR A 286 -6.71 3.52 -1.16
N LEU A 287 -6.36 2.30 -0.78
CA LEU A 287 -5.93 1.25 -1.70
C LEU A 287 -6.93 0.10 -1.69
N SER A 288 -7.50 -0.23 -2.86
CA SER A 288 -8.29 -1.44 -3.05
C SER A 288 -7.68 -2.33 -4.13
N LEU A 289 -7.45 -3.60 -3.79
CA LEU A 289 -6.98 -4.62 -4.69
C LEU A 289 -7.96 -5.79 -4.69
N GLN A 290 -8.51 -6.14 -5.85
CA GLN A 290 -9.42 -7.28 -5.99
C GLN A 290 -8.99 -8.23 -7.11
N SER A 291 -8.80 -9.51 -6.81
CA SER A 291 -8.55 -10.55 -7.82
C SER A 291 -9.55 -11.70 -7.71
N VAL A 292 -9.98 -12.23 -8.86
CA VAL A 292 -10.73 -13.48 -8.93
C VAL A 292 -9.78 -14.70 -8.87
N GLY A 293 -8.55 -14.55 -9.34
CA GLY A 293 -7.48 -15.54 -9.18
C GLY A 293 -6.54 -15.17 -8.04
N ASP A 294 -5.32 -15.68 -8.11
CA ASP A 294 -4.26 -15.38 -7.15
C ASP A 294 -3.82 -13.90 -7.23
N LEU A 295 -3.36 -13.38 -6.10
CA LEU A 295 -2.81 -12.03 -5.99
C LEU A 295 -1.36 -12.10 -5.51
N PHE A 296 -0.46 -11.53 -6.30
CA PHE A 296 0.92 -11.30 -5.90
C PHE A 296 1.19 -9.80 -5.76
N LEU A 297 1.58 -9.35 -4.56
CA LEU A 297 1.95 -7.97 -4.25
C LEU A 297 3.45 -7.88 -3.88
N GLY A 298 4.28 -7.64 -4.89
CA GLY A 298 5.69 -7.27 -4.72
C GLY A 298 5.96 -5.77 -4.73
N ALA A 299 4.96 -4.97 -5.11
CA ALA A 299 5.05 -3.52 -5.06
C ALA A 299 5.08 -3.01 -3.61
N ARG A 300 5.86 -1.96 -3.35
CA ARG A 300 5.81 -1.23 -2.08
C ARG A 300 4.54 -0.38 -2.04
N VAL A 301 3.79 -0.47 -0.96
CA VAL A 301 2.64 0.43 -0.70
C VAL A 301 3.09 1.56 0.22
N LYS A 302 2.79 2.80 -0.18
CA LYS A 302 3.02 4.03 0.60
C LYS A 302 1.67 4.73 0.78
N ALA A 303 0.99 4.39 1.86
CA ALA A 303 -0.27 4.96 2.29
C ALA A 303 -0.13 5.69 3.63
N GLN A 304 1.08 6.10 4.00
CA GLN A 304 1.29 6.78 5.28
C GLN A 304 0.71 8.20 5.31
N GLY A 305 0.31 8.64 6.50
CA GLY A 305 -0.07 10.02 6.76
C GLY A 305 1.10 10.99 6.60
N GLY A 306 0.79 12.24 6.28
CA GLY A 306 1.78 13.31 6.23
C GLY A 306 2.16 13.80 7.63
N SER A 307 3.37 14.33 7.81
CA SER A 307 3.78 14.92 9.09
C SER A 307 3.63 16.45 9.08
N ALA A 308 3.27 17.04 10.22
CA ALA A 308 3.23 18.49 10.42
C ALA A 308 3.81 18.90 11.79
N SER A 309 3.69 20.17 12.15
CA SER A 309 4.20 20.71 13.42
C SER A 309 3.22 20.59 14.58
N GLU A 310 1.91 20.53 14.31
CA GLU A 310 0.88 20.46 15.35
C GLU A 310 0.15 19.13 15.29
N THR A 311 -0.42 18.78 14.13
CA THR A 311 -1.19 17.56 13.92
C THR A 311 -0.78 16.79 12.66
N GLY A 312 -0.38 15.54 12.83
CA GLY A 312 -0.05 14.60 11.78
C GLY A 312 -1.30 14.03 11.12
N GLY A 313 -1.18 13.64 9.84
CA GLY A 313 -2.26 12.98 9.13
C GLY A 313 -2.38 11.52 9.52
N TYR A 314 -3.58 10.97 9.38
CA TYR A 314 -3.85 9.56 9.61
C TYR A 314 -3.15 8.68 8.58
N GLY A 315 -2.88 7.43 8.95
CA GLY A 315 -2.55 6.36 8.01
C GLY A 315 -3.66 6.14 6.98
N GLY A 316 -3.34 5.44 5.88
CA GLY A 316 -4.30 5.14 4.81
C GLY A 316 -4.96 3.78 5.00
N SER A 317 -6.18 3.66 4.49
CA SER A 317 -6.97 2.42 4.48
C SER A 317 -6.58 1.51 3.32
N ILE A 318 -6.38 0.21 3.60
CA ILE A 318 -5.98 -0.79 2.61
C ILE A 318 -6.93 -1.99 2.66
N ASP A 319 -7.46 -2.36 1.50
CA ASP A 319 -8.40 -3.46 1.31
C ASP A 319 -7.92 -4.41 0.20
N ILE A 320 -7.56 -5.63 0.57
CA ILE A 320 -7.05 -6.66 -0.34
C ILE A 320 -8.00 -7.86 -0.31
N ARG A 321 -8.58 -8.20 -1.46
CA ARG A 321 -9.44 -9.37 -1.63
C ARG A 321 -8.99 -10.25 -2.77
N SER A 322 -8.81 -11.54 -2.51
CA SER A 322 -8.48 -12.55 -3.51
C SER A 322 -9.36 -13.77 -3.34
N ASN A 323 -9.93 -14.25 -4.46
CA ASN A 323 -10.58 -15.56 -4.51
C ASN A 323 -9.58 -16.71 -4.69
N GLY A 324 -8.29 -16.41 -4.84
CA GLY A 324 -7.18 -17.36 -4.83
C GLY A 324 -6.27 -17.15 -3.61
N ALA A 325 -5.01 -17.55 -3.77
CA ALA A 325 -3.96 -17.26 -2.79
C ALA A 325 -3.56 -15.78 -2.83
N VAL A 326 -2.92 -15.33 -1.75
CA VAL A 326 -2.30 -14.00 -1.65
C VAL A 326 -0.84 -14.16 -1.22
N GLU A 327 0.08 -13.60 -2.01
CA GLU A 327 1.50 -13.49 -1.64
C GLU A 327 1.91 -12.01 -1.56
N ILE A 328 2.40 -11.58 -0.41
CA ILE A 328 2.90 -10.22 -0.17
C ILE A 328 4.39 -10.27 0.13
N THR A 329 5.19 -9.76 -0.81
CA THR A 329 6.64 -9.63 -0.67
C THR A 329 7.08 -8.18 -0.54
N GLY A 330 6.26 -7.24 -1.03
CA GLY A 330 6.47 -5.81 -0.88
C GLY A 330 6.06 -5.31 0.52
N ASN A 331 6.71 -4.24 0.99
CA ASN A 331 6.34 -3.62 2.26
C ASN A 331 5.04 -2.81 2.11
N ILE A 332 4.15 -2.94 3.11
CA ILE A 332 2.97 -2.11 3.28
C ILE A 332 3.27 -1.06 4.36
N ASN A 333 3.24 0.22 3.98
CA ASN A 333 3.43 1.33 4.91
C ASN A 333 2.16 2.17 4.95
N ALA A 334 1.37 2.04 6.01
CA ALA A 334 0.16 2.80 6.28
C ALA A 334 0.20 3.41 7.70
N PHE A 335 1.41 3.66 8.21
CA PHE A 335 1.64 4.32 9.48
C PHE A 335 1.18 5.77 9.46
N ALA A 336 0.96 6.33 10.63
CA ALA A 336 0.53 7.71 10.77
C ALA A 336 1.67 8.73 10.66
N GLY A 337 1.31 9.95 10.31
CA GLY A 337 2.24 11.09 10.36
C GLY A 337 2.41 11.62 11.78
N GLY A 338 3.60 12.15 12.10
CA GLY A 338 3.81 12.84 13.38
C GLY A 338 3.20 14.25 13.41
N PRO A 339 2.93 14.81 14.61
CA PRO A 339 3.28 14.27 15.93
C PRO A 339 2.20 13.45 16.65
N ASP A 340 1.00 13.28 16.10
CA ASP A 340 -0.21 12.76 16.79
C ASP A 340 -1.22 12.11 15.81
N GLY A 341 -0.82 11.78 14.58
CA GLY A 341 -1.71 11.06 13.67
C GLY A 341 -1.91 9.62 14.13
N ASP A 342 -3.10 9.06 13.90
CA ASP A 342 -3.39 7.64 14.14
C ASP A 342 -3.19 6.82 12.87
N ALA A 343 -2.81 5.56 13.01
CA ALA A 343 -2.81 4.63 11.88
C ALA A 343 -4.24 4.12 11.62
N ASP A 344 -4.49 3.68 10.39
CA ASP A 344 -5.81 3.20 9.97
C ASP A 344 -5.80 1.66 9.79
N THR A 345 -6.49 1.13 8.79
CA THR A 345 -6.84 -0.28 8.70
C THR A 345 -6.18 -0.96 7.51
N LEU A 346 -5.68 -2.18 7.71
CA LEU A 346 -5.42 -3.17 6.66
C LEU A 346 -6.42 -4.31 6.81
N TRP A 347 -7.19 -4.56 5.76
CA TRP A 347 -8.07 -5.72 5.64
C TRP A 347 -7.59 -6.62 4.48
N LEU A 348 -7.29 -7.88 4.77
CA LEU A 348 -6.88 -8.88 3.79
C LEU A 348 -7.78 -10.11 3.90
N LEU A 349 -8.45 -10.47 2.80
CA LEU A 349 -9.22 -11.70 2.68
C LEU A 349 -8.72 -12.52 1.49
N ALA A 350 -8.26 -13.75 1.75
CA ALA A 350 -7.87 -14.72 0.74
C ALA A 350 -8.69 -15.99 0.86
N LYS A 351 -9.20 -16.49 -0.28
CA LYS A 351 -9.87 -17.80 -0.35
C LYS A 351 -8.90 -18.98 -0.50
N GLY A 352 -7.63 -18.69 -0.76
CA GLY A 352 -6.53 -19.65 -0.67
C GLY A 352 -5.58 -19.31 0.46
N ASP A 353 -4.35 -19.78 0.32
CA ASP A 353 -3.26 -19.53 1.27
C ASP A 353 -2.83 -18.05 1.27
N VAL A 354 -2.34 -17.58 2.42
CA VAL A 354 -1.70 -16.28 2.58
C VAL A 354 -0.23 -16.47 2.91
N SER A 355 0.66 -15.81 2.18
CA SER A 355 2.11 -15.78 2.45
C SER A 355 2.59 -14.33 2.58
N LEU A 356 3.13 -13.96 3.74
CA LEU A 356 3.60 -12.61 4.06
C LEU A 356 5.10 -12.63 4.32
N SER A 357 5.90 -12.01 3.45
CA SER A 357 7.35 -11.86 3.65
C SER A 357 7.82 -10.41 3.66
N GLY A 358 6.99 -9.48 3.18
CA GLY A 358 7.14 -8.04 3.36
C GLY A 358 6.69 -7.59 4.75
N ASN A 359 7.18 -6.43 5.19
CA ASN A 359 6.75 -5.84 6.46
C ASN A 359 5.43 -5.09 6.31
N ILE A 360 4.60 -5.13 7.34
CA ILE A 360 3.34 -4.39 7.46
C ILE A 360 3.50 -3.38 8.60
N LEU A 361 3.42 -2.09 8.28
CA LEU A 361 3.63 -0.98 9.23
C LEU A 361 2.38 -0.09 9.26
N LEU A 362 1.61 -0.19 10.34
CA LEU A 362 0.43 0.60 10.70
C LEU A 362 0.63 1.20 12.10
N SER A 363 1.81 1.73 12.39
CA SER A 363 2.10 2.35 13.68
C SER A 363 1.56 3.79 13.79
N GLY A 364 1.06 4.14 14.97
CA GLY A 364 0.90 5.52 15.41
C GLY A 364 2.26 6.07 15.81
N ASN A 365 2.92 6.84 14.93
CA ASN A 365 4.28 7.35 15.20
C ASN A 365 4.29 8.62 16.08
N GLY A 366 3.12 9.05 16.53
CA GLY A 366 2.93 10.25 17.33
C GLY A 366 2.98 9.99 18.83
N VAL A 367 3.29 11.03 19.61
CA VAL A 367 3.18 10.98 21.07
C VAL A 367 1.72 10.77 21.47
N ASP A 368 0.80 11.51 20.86
CA ASP A 368 -0.65 11.40 21.09
C ASP A 368 -1.31 10.64 19.94
N SER A 369 -0.85 9.40 19.68
CA SER A 369 -1.39 8.58 18.59
C SER A 369 -1.86 7.20 19.05
N MET A 370 -2.72 6.60 18.25
CA MET A 370 -3.15 5.21 18.33
C MET A 370 -2.53 4.39 17.19
N GLY A 371 -2.22 3.13 17.49
CA GLY A 371 -1.85 2.13 16.47
C GLY A 371 -3.03 1.74 15.56
N GLY A 372 -2.73 1.15 14.41
CA GLY A 372 -3.73 0.77 13.41
C GLY A 372 -4.30 -0.64 13.61
N SER A 373 -5.22 -1.06 12.74
CA SER A 373 -5.82 -2.39 12.80
C SER A 373 -5.41 -3.25 11.61
N VAL A 374 -4.89 -4.45 11.86
CA VAL A 374 -4.47 -5.42 10.85
C VAL A 374 -5.34 -6.65 10.95
N ASN A 375 -6.15 -6.92 9.92
CA ASN A 375 -7.04 -8.07 9.87
C ASN A 375 -6.71 -8.93 8.64
N ILE A 376 -6.27 -10.17 8.86
CA ILE A 376 -5.85 -11.09 7.78
C ILE A 376 -6.57 -12.42 7.93
N PHE A 377 -7.38 -12.74 6.93
CA PHE A 377 -8.19 -13.97 6.89
C PHE A 377 -7.76 -14.83 5.70
N SER A 378 -7.47 -16.10 5.98
CA SER A 378 -7.18 -17.12 4.97
C SER A 378 -8.14 -18.30 5.13
N ASP A 379 -8.85 -18.66 4.05
CA ASP A 379 -9.58 -19.94 4.00
C ASP A 379 -8.61 -21.14 3.87
N GLY A 380 -7.30 -20.90 3.70
CA GLY A 380 -6.24 -21.89 3.64
C GLY A 380 -5.22 -21.73 4.78
N ASN A 381 -3.94 -21.95 4.46
CA ASN A 381 -2.84 -21.74 5.40
C ASN A 381 -2.40 -20.27 5.41
N LEU A 382 -1.95 -19.77 6.56
CA LEU A 382 -1.34 -18.46 6.68
C LEU A 382 0.10 -18.61 7.17
N VAL A 383 1.04 -18.13 6.36
CA VAL A 383 2.47 -18.08 6.67
C VAL A 383 2.95 -16.64 6.76
N ALA A 384 3.46 -16.23 7.92
CA ALA A 384 4.01 -14.89 8.13
C ALA A 384 5.50 -14.92 8.52
N GLY A 385 6.35 -14.41 7.62
CA GLY A 385 7.78 -14.19 7.84
C GLY A 385 8.20 -12.72 7.90
N GLY A 386 7.28 -11.78 7.66
CA GLY A 386 7.50 -10.33 7.86
C GLY A 386 7.18 -9.87 9.28
N THR A 387 7.52 -8.62 9.60
CA THR A 387 7.05 -7.97 10.84
C THR A 387 5.69 -7.32 10.63
N ILE A 388 4.83 -7.32 11.65
CA ILE A 388 3.58 -6.56 11.69
C ILE A 388 3.66 -5.61 12.87
N ASP A 389 3.61 -4.31 12.59
CA ASP A 389 3.71 -3.26 13.60
C ASP A 389 2.44 -2.40 13.54
N ALA A 390 1.64 -2.50 14.59
CA ALA A 390 0.45 -1.72 14.88
C ALA A 390 0.63 -1.02 16.25
N SER A 391 1.85 -0.67 16.64
CA SER A 391 2.14 0.06 17.88
C SER A 391 1.59 1.48 17.85
N GLY A 392 1.44 2.11 19.01
CA GLY A 392 0.99 3.50 19.13
C GLY A 392 1.67 4.30 20.24
N GLY A 393 1.10 5.46 20.53
CA GLY A 393 1.58 6.42 21.54
C GLY A 393 0.70 6.41 22.80
N ASN A 394 0.32 7.61 23.25
CA ASN A 394 -0.49 7.85 24.44
C ASN A 394 -1.94 7.38 24.31
N TYR A 395 -2.46 7.21 23.09
CA TYR A 395 -3.81 6.69 22.88
C TYR A 395 -3.86 5.16 22.77
N GLY A 396 -2.69 4.52 22.82
CA GLY A 396 -2.56 3.08 22.94
C GLY A 396 -2.12 2.38 21.66
N GLY A 397 -1.87 1.08 21.79
CA GLY A 397 -1.60 0.20 20.65
C GLY A 397 -2.83 -0.04 19.79
N GLY A 398 -2.60 -0.62 18.61
CA GLY A 398 -3.65 -1.07 17.70
C GLY A 398 -3.91 -2.58 17.80
N ASP A 399 -4.50 -3.16 16.76
CA ASP A 399 -4.96 -4.54 16.79
C ASP A 399 -4.33 -5.38 15.67
N ILE A 400 -4.00 -6.63 15.96
CA ILE A 400 -3.55 -7.62 14.99
C ILE A 400 -4.42 -8.88 15.11
N VAL A 401 -5.23 -9.15 14.08
CA VAL A 401 -6.11 -10.31 13.99
C VAL A 401 -5.69 -11.16 12.80
N LEU A 402 -5.26 -12.41 13.06
CA LEU A 402 -4.88 -13.38 12.04
C LEU A 402 -5.72 -14.66 12.19
N ASP A 403 -6.45 -15.01 11.13
CA ASP A 403 -7.32 -16.19 11.11
C ASP A 403 -6.99 -17.07 9.89
N ALA A 404 -6.68 -18.35 10.17
CA ALA A 404 -6.42 -19.37 9.16
C ALA A 404 -7.32 -20.60 9.34
N LEU A 405 -8.14 -20.93 8.33
CA LEU A 405 -8.88 -22.20 8.33
C LEU A 405 -7.97 -23.43 8.14
N GLY A 406 -6.70 -23.23 7.76
CA GLY A 406 -5.65 -24.23 7.72
C GLY A 406 -4.70 -24.12 8.92
N THR A 407 -3.40 -24.16 8.64
CA THR A 407 -2.34 -23.97 9.65
C THR A 407 -1.87 -22.51 9.69
N LEU A 408 -1.49 -22.04 10.88
CA LEU A 408 -0.87 -20.72 11.09
C LEU A 408 0.61 -20.91 11.44
N VAL A 409 1.52 -20.48 10.55
CA VAL A 409 2.96 -20.64 10.75
C VAL A 409 3.66 -19.30 10.67
N MET A 410 4.46 -18.99 11.69
CA MET A 410 5.17 -17.72 11.77
C MET A 410 6.60 -17.87 12.25
N GLY A 411 7.48 -16.99 11.76
CA GLY A 411 8.88 -17.00 12.18
C GLY A 411 9.63 -18.27 11.78
N ILE A 412 9.55 -18.65 10.50
CA ILE A 412 10.34 -19.78 9.96
C ILE A 412 11.76 -19.36 9.57
N ASP A 413 11.90 -18.23 8.87
CA ASP A 413 13.18 -17.82 8.25
C ASP A 413 13.68 -16.46 8.78
N ARG A 414 12.85 -15.75 9.55
CA ARG A 414 13.12 -14.39 10.05
C ARG A 414 12.48 -14.21 11.42
N ALA A 415 13.04 -13.29 12.20
CA ALA A 415 12.47 -12.97 13.51
C ALA A 415 11.01 -12.54 13.38
N LEU A 416 10.13 -13.19 14.13
CA LEU A 416 8.74 -12.80 14.27
C LEU A 416 8.67 -11.58 15.17
N VAL A 417 8.04 -10.51 14.70
CA VAL A 417 7.74 -9.33 15.54
C VAL A 417 6.33 -8.88 15.22
N PHE A 418 5.44 -9.10 16.17
CA PHE A 418 4.13 -8.46 16.23
C PHE A 418 4.15 -7.45 17.34
N ASP A 419 3.81 -6.20 17.03
CA ASP A 419 3.90 -5.09 17.96
C ASP A 419 2.57 -4.35 17.99
N VAL A 420 1.88 -4.43 19.12
CA VAL A 420 0.69 -3.63 19.47
C VAL A 420 0.96 -2.85 20.75
N SER A 421 2.22 -2.56 21.03
CA SER A 421 2.61 -1.83 22.23
C SER A 421 2.25 -0.35 22.17
N ALA A 422 2.27 0.29 23.33
CA ALA A 422 2.20 1.73 23.44
C ALA A 422 3.55 2.28 23.90
N THR A 423 3.98 3.37 23.29
CA THR A 423 5.24 4.06 23.65
C THR A 423 5.05 5.22 24.64
N GLY A 424 3.79 5.58 24.90
CA GLY A 424 3.35 6.72 25.72
C GLY A 424 2.63 6.29 27.00
N GLU A 425 1.59 6.99 27.44
CA GLU A 425 0.79 6.58 28.62
C GLU A 425 -0.36 5.61 28.28
N GLY A 426 -0.49 5.27 26.99
CA GLY A 426 -1.58 4.44 26.48
C GLY A 426 -1.43 2.97 26.84
N ASP A 427 -2.57 2.29 26.93
CA ASP A 427 -2.62 0.83 27.04
C ASP A 427 -2.13 0.17 25.74
N ALA A 428 -1.53 -1.02 25.82
CA ALA A 428 -1.29 -1.81 24.62
C ALA A 428 -2.61 -2.34 24.03
N GLY A 429 -2.58 -2.70 22.75
CA GLY A 429 -3.73 -3.22 22.03
C GLY A 429 -3.82 -4.76 22.08
N GLU A 430 -4.44 -5.34 21.05
CA GLU A 430 -4.80 -6.76 21.02
C GLU A 430 -4.08 -7.54 19.92
N ILE A 431 -3.66 -8.77 20.23
CA ILE A 431 -3.25 -9.77 19.25
C ILE A 431 -4.18 -10.97 19.36
N GLU A 432 -4.92 -11.28 18.29
CA GLU A 432 -5.77 -12.45 18.17
C GLU A 432 -5.25 -13.36 17.06
N LEU A 433 -4.91 -14.60 17.43
CA LEU A 433 -4.39 -15.62 16.51
C LEU A 433 -5.33 -16.84 16.53
N SER A 434 -5.92 -17.15 15.38
CA SER A 434 -6.82 -18.29 15.23
C SER A 434 -6.35 -19.24 14.14
N SER A 435 -6.39 -20.56 14.40
CA SER A 435 -6.27 -21.58 13.37
C SER A 435 -7.18 -22.79 13.56
N SER A 436 -7.68 -23.39 12.47
CA SER A 436 -8.39 -24.67 12.58
C SER A 436 -7.44 -25.87 12.71
N GLY A 437 -6.25 -25.77 12.09
CA GLY A 437 -5.15 -26.74 12.20
C GLY A 437 -4.09 -26.31 13.21
N ASP A 438 -2.85 -26.78 13.01
CA ASP A 438 -1.72 -26.51 13.88
C ASP A 438 -1.28 -25.03 13.83
N MET A 439 -0.74 -24.56 14.94
CA MET A 439 -0.13 -23.24 15.08
C MET A 439 1.33 -23.35 15.51
N THR A 440 2.24 -22.69 14.79
CA THR A 440 3.67 -22.64 15.15
C THR A 440 4.17 -21.21 15.10
N LEU A 441 4.60 -20.69 16.25
CA LEU A 441 5.11 -19.32 16.41
C LEU A 441 6.59 -19.37 16.81
N ALA A 442 7.48 -19.01 15.89
CA ALA A 442 8.92 -18.86 16.10
C ALA A 442 9.62 -20.14 16.65
N GLU A 443 9.49 -21.27 15.95
CA GLU A 443 10.16 -22.53 16.32
C GLU A 443 11.70 -22.46 16.23
N THR A 444 12.21 -21.86 15.15
CA THR A 444 13.64 -21.93 14.81
C THR A 444 14.35 -20.58 14.89
N VAL A 445 13.61 -19.51 15.14
CA VAL A 445 14.10 -18.12 15.18
C VAL A 445 13.60 -17.43 16.44
N SER A 446 14.17 -16.28 16.79
CA SER A 446 13.62 -15.43 17.85
C SER A 446 12.27 -14.85 17.44
N GLY A 447 11.27 -14.90 18.30
CA GLY A 447 9.98 -14.24 18.11
C GLY A 447 9.65 -13.32 19.26
N THR A 448 8.92 -12.23 19.01
CA THR A 448 8.33 -11.39 20.03
C THR A 448 6.90 -11.00 19.64
N LEU A 449 5.97 -11.23 20.57
CA LEU A 449 4.63 -10.66 20.58
C LEU A 449 4.66 -9.55 21.64
N ASP A 450 4.69 -8.30 21.18
CA ASP A 450 4.87 -7.12 22.03
C ASP A 450 3.53 -6.42 22.24
N LEU A 451 3.02 -6.52 23.47
CA LEU A 451 1.76 -5.94 23.94
C LEU A 451 2.02 -5.14 25.22
N HIS A 452 3.16 -4.46 25.33
CA HIS A 452 3.50 -3.74 26.55
C HIS A 452 2.79 -2.40 26.62
N GLY A 453 2.21 -2.12 27.79
CA GLY A 453 1.66 -0.81 28.09
C GLY A 453 2.77 0.23 28.17
N GLY A 454 2.46 1.45 27.75
CA GLY A 454 3.49 2.46 27.65
C GLY A 454 3.85 3.11 28.99
N PRO A 455 5.06 3.68 29.11
CA PRO A 455 5.54 4.31 30.34
C PRO A 455 4.79 5.62 30.65
N GLY A 456 4.42 5.79 31.92
CA GLY A 456 3.71 6.98 32.40
C GLY A 456 4.63 8.16 32.69
N SER A 457 4.30 9.34 32.17
CA SER A 457 5.03 10.59 32.43
C SER A 457 4.32 11.50 33.44
N ASP A 458 2.99 11.52 33.44
CA ASP A 458 2.10 12.34 34.26
C ASP A 458 1.48 11.55 35.42
N GLY A 459 2.12 10.44 35.79
CA GLY A 459 1.81 9.66 36.98
C GLY A 459 1.09 8.33 36.70
N TRP A 460 0.55 8.11 35.52
CA TRP A 460 -0.14 6.87 35.15
C TRP A 460 0.54 6.23 33.94
N ALA A 461 0.78 4.93 34.00
CA ALA A 461 1.25 4.17 32.86
C ALA A 461 0.13 3.31 32.26
N GLY A 462 0.30 2.94 31.00
CA GLY A 462 -0.61 2.05 30.31
C GLY A 462 -0.47 0.61 30.77
N SER A 463 -1.57 -0.13 30.70
CA SER A 463 -1.64 -1.56 30.98
C SER A 463 -1.13 -2.39 29.80
N GLY A 464 -0.66 -3.60 30.08
CA GLY A 464 -0.39 -4.59 29.04
C GLY A 464 -1.64 -4.97 28.26
N GLY A 465 -1.45 -5.39 27.02
CA GLY A 465 -2.53 -5.72 26.08
C GLY A 465 -3.05 -7.15 26.25
N THR A 466 -3.93 -7.54 25.33
CA THR A 466 -4.54 -8.88 25.33
C THR A 466 -3.96 -9.73 24.21
N LEU A 467 -3.54 -10.95 24.54
CA LEU A 467 -3.15 -11.98 23.58
C LEU A 467 -4.15 -13.14 23.68
N THR A 468 -4.84 -13.41 22.59
CA THR A 468 -5.72 -14.58 22.44
C THR A 468 -5.16 -15.52 21.37
N ILE A 469 -4.99 -16.80 21.71
CA ILE A 469 -4.55 -17.84 20.79
C ILE A 469 -5.54 -18.98 20.82
N ASP A 470 -6.20 -19.21 19.68
CA ASP A 470 -7.20 -20.26 19.51
C ASP A 470 -6.78 -21.26 18.43
N THR A 471 -6.72 -22.56 18.77
CA THR A 471 -6.61 -23.63 17.78
C THR A 471 -7.75 -24.63 17.92
N VAL A 472 -8.48 -24.91 16.84
CA VAL A 472 -9.70 -25.75 16.96
C VAL A 472 -9.36 -27.22 17.19
N THR A 473 -8.40 -27.76 16.42
CA THR A 473 -8.03 -29.19 16.51
C THR A 473 -6.53 -29.45 16.51
N GLY A 474 -5.72 -28.44 16.19
CA GLY A 474 -4.28 -28.58 16.03
C GLY A 474 -3.49 -28.40 17.32
N ASP A 475 -2.21 -28.72 17.22
CA ASP A 475 -1.24 -28.45 18.28
C ASP A 475 -0.76 -26.99 18.22
N LEU A 476 -0.39 -26.42 19.37
CA LEU A 476 0.27 -25.13 19.48
C LEU A 476 1.73 -25.29 19.91
N TYR A 477 2.64 -24.78 19.10
CA TYR A 477 4.02 -24.49 19.50
C TYR A 477 4.23 -22.98 19.59
N LEU A 478 4.51 -22.48 20.79
CA LEU A 478 4.77 -21.07 21.08
C LEU A 478 6.24 -20.90 21.52
N GLY A 479 7.12 -20.60 20.57
CA GLY A 479 8.53 -20.25 20.78
C GLY A 479 8.80 -18.75 20.89
N ALA A 480 7.82 -17.91 20.56
CA ALA A 480 7.94 -16.46 20.67
C ALA A 480 7.84 -15.98 22.12
N ASP A 481 8.62 -14.95 22.47
CA ASP A 481 8.48 -14.26 23.74
C ASP A 481 7.21 -13.38 23.72
N ILE A 482 6.41 -13.44 24.78
CA ILE A 482 5.25 -12.58 25.01
C ILE A 482 5.63 -11.48 26.00
N LYS A 483 5.37 -10.24 25.62
CA LYS A 483 5.55 -9.05 26.46
C LYS A 483 4.22 -8.33 26.63
N ALA A 484 3.39 -8.82 27.54
CA ALA A 484 2.14 -8.17 27.95
C ALA A 484 2.33 -7.43 29.28
N GLN A 485 3.49 -6.83 29.54
CA GLN A 485 3.71 -6.13 30.82
C GLN A 485 3.08 -4.74 30.85
N GLY A 486 2.67 -4.30 32.04
CA GLY A 486 2.27 -2.92 32.27
C GLY A 486 3.46 -1.96 32.22
N GLY A 487 3.20 -0.73 31.78
CA GLY A 487 4.19 0.34 31.76
C GLY A 487 4.55 0.82 33.17
N ALA A 488 5.77 1.31 33.35
CA ALA A 488 6.18 1.90 34.63
C ALA A 488 5.88 3.41 34.67
N ALA A 489 5.46 3.92 35.84
CA ALA A 489 5.29 5.35 36.08
C ALA A 489 5.89 5.76 37.44
N ASN A 490 5.76 7.05 37.78
CA ASN A 490 6.17 7.58 39.08
C ASN A 490 5.12 7.39 40.18
N ASP A 491 3.83 7.48 39.84
CA ASP A 491 2.75 7.44 40.83
C ASP A 491 2.01 6.10 40.80
N SER A 492 1.56 5.63 39.63
CA SER A 492 0.88 4.36 39.47
C SER A 492 1.30 3.61 38.18
N GLY A 493 1.77 2.37 38.35
CA GLY A 493 2.18 1.49 37.26
C GLY A 493 0.99 0.83 36.59
N GLY A 494 1.11 0.53 35.30
CA GLY A 494 0.06 -0.16 34.56
C GLY A 494 -0.09 -1.61 34.99
N PHE A 495 -1.27 -2.19 34.79
CA PHE A 495 -1.47 -3.62 35.06
C PHE A 495 -0.76 -4.48 34.02
N GLY A 496 -0.39 -5.71 34.41
CA GLY A 496 -0.04 -6.74 33.44
C GLY A 496 -1.25 -7.08 32.56
N GLY A 497 -0.99 -7.51 31.34
CA GLY A 497 -1.99 -7.86 30.34
C GLY A 497 -2.48 -9.31 30.43
N ASP A 498 -3.38 -9.65 29.52
CA ASP A 498 -4.09 -10.93 29.53
C ASP A 498 -3.54 -11.85 28.45
N VAL A 499 -3.24 -13.09 28.83
CA VAL A 499 -2.81 -14.14 27.89
C VAL A 499 -3.79 -15.30 27.99
N CYS A 500 -4.57 -15.51 26.94
CA CYS A 500 -5.54 -16.58 26.81
C CYS A 500 -5.12 -17.53 25.69
N ILE A 501 -4.98 -18.81 26.01
CA ILE A 501 -4.64 -19.87 25.06
C ILE A 501 -5.71 -20.95 25.18
N ASP A 502 -6.47 -21.18 24.11
CA ASP A 502 -7.44 -22.28 23.99
C ASP A 502 -7.08 -23.15 22.78
N THR A 503 -6.80 -24.43 23.02
CA THR A 503 -6.29 -25.32 21.98
C THR A 503 -6.97 -26.67 22.03
N GLY A 504 -7.37 -27.19 20.87
CA GLY A 504 -7.93 -28.53 20.75
C GLY A 504 -6.88 -29.64 20.89
N GLY A 505 -5.63 -29.36 20.50
CA GLY A 505 -4.49 -30.26 20.60
C GLY A 505 -3.60 -30.01 21.81
N SER A 506 -2.33 -30.39 21.69
CA SER A 506 -1.31 -30.21 22.71
C SER A 506 -0.65 -28.83 22.64
N VAL A 507 -0.15 -28.33 23.77
CA VAL A 507 0.54 -27.03 23.85
C VAL A 507 1.98 -27.18 24.30
N THR A 508 2.90 -26.53 23.59
CA THR A 508 4.29 -26.32 24.05
C THR A 508 4.60 -24.83 24.11
N ILE A 509 4.95 -24.34 25.30
CA ILE A 509 5.39 -22.95 25.51
C ILE A 509 6.89 -22.94 25.76
N ALA A 510 7.65 -22.60 24.72
CA ALA A 510 9.10 -22.52 24.72
C ALA A 510 9.64 -21.08 24.79
N GLY A 511 8.80 -20.08 24.51
CA GLY A 511 9.10 -18.66 24.70
C GLY A 511 8.71 -18.15 26.09
N THR A 512 9.34 -17.06 26.55
CA THR A 512 8.98 -16.46 27.85
C THR A 512 7.65 -15.74 27.79
N THR A 513 6.90 -15.71 28.89
CA THR A 513 5.66 -14.95 29.01
C THR A 513 5.78 -13.95 30.15
N ASN A 514 5.78 -12.66 29.82
CA ASN A 514 5.84 -11.58 30.79
C ASN A 514 4.52 -10.82 30.76
N ALA A 515 3.72 -10.97 31.81
CA ALA A 515 2.47 -10.24 32.04
C ALA A 515 2.48 -9.64 33.45
N PHE A 516 3.63 -9.12 33.88
CA PHE A 516 3.79 -8.48 35.18
C PHE A 516 3.32 -7.01 35.13
N GLY A 517 2.88 -6.48 36.27
CA GLY A 517 2.50 -5.07 36.37
C GLY A 517 3.70 -4.12 36.36
N GLY A 518 3.49 -2.88 35.97
CA GLY A 518 4.51 -1.84 36.04
C GLY A 518 4.74 -1.35 37.46
N GLY A 519 5.92 -0.80 37.75
CA GLY A 519 6.14 -0.12 39.03
C GLY A 519 5.44 1.25 39.08
N PRO A 520 5.08 1.76 40.28
CA PRO A 520 5.39 1.23 41.60
C PRO A 520 4.33 0.30 42.24
N ASP A 521 3.17 0.11 41.65
CA ASP A 521 2.01 -0.56 42.26
C ASP A 521 1.16 -1.37 41.25
N GLY A 522 1.67 -1.63 40.04
CA GLY A 522 0.94 -2.39 39.04
C GLY A 522 0.78 -3.85 39.42
N ASP A 523 -0.47 -4.33 39.39
CA ASP A 523 -0.82 -5.74 39.57
C ASP A 523 -0.37 -6.59 38.38
N GLY A 524 -0.06 -7.86 38.62
CA GLY A 524 0.12 -8.83 37.54
C GLY A 524 -1.16 -9.08 36.75
N GLY A 525 -1.01 -9.51 35.49
CA GLY A 525 -2.13 -9.82 34.60
C GLY A 525 -2.69 -11.23 34.77
N TYR A 526 -3.33 -11.73 33.73
CA TYR A 526 -3.95 -13.06 33.72
C TYR A 526 -3.28 -14.01 32.72
N PHE A 527 -3.17 -15.27 33.09
CA PHE A 527 -2.74 -16.34 32.20
C PHE A 527 -3.74 -17.50 32.25
N TRP A 528 -4.45 -17.72 31.15
CA TRP A 528 -5.36 -18.84 30.94
C TRP A 528 -4.82 -19.77 29.87
N LEU A 529 -4.73 -21.06 30.19
CA LEU A 529 -4.35 -22.11 29.26
C LEU A 529 -5.33 -23.26 29.34
N PHE A 530 -6.00 -23.54 28.23
CA PHE A 530 -6.84 -24.70 28.00
C PHE A 530 -6.24 -25.51 26.85
N SER A 531 -5.92 -26.77 27.13
CA SER A 531 -5.43 -27.71 26.12
C SER A 531 -6.28 -28.97 26.13
N GLY A 532 -6.87 -29.31 24.98
CA GLY A 532 -7.58 -30.57 24.79
C GLY A 532 -6.64 -31.77 24.85
N GLY A 533 -5.35 -31.58 24.56
CA GLY A 533 -4.27 -32.52 24.76
C GLY A 533 -3.45 -32.27 26.04
N GLY A 534 -2.16 -32.59 25.97
CA GLY A 534 -1.17 -32.30 27.01
C GLY A 534 -0.57 -30.90 26.88
N PHE A 535 -0.03 -30.34 27.97
CA PHE A 535 0.80 -29.12 27.86
C PHE A 535 2.21 -29.27 28.48
N SER A 536 3.18 -28.56 27.88
CA SER A 536 4.57 -28.43 28.35
C SER A 536 4.96 -26.95 28.47
N ILE A 537 5.33 -26.51 29.67
CA ILE A 537 5.89 -25.17 29.93
C ILE A 537 7.41 -25.28 30.06
N GLU A 538 8.14 -24.80 29.06
CA GLU A 538 9.60 -24.93 28.93
C GLU A 538 10.35 -23.62 29.20
N ALA A 539 9.62 -22.49 29.22
CA ALA A 539 10.16 -21.17 29.53
C ALA A 539 9.36 -20.46 30.64
N GLN A 540 9.95 -19.38 31.16
CA GLN A 540 9.41 -18.68 32.33
C GLN A 540 8.07 -18.00 32.01
N ILE A 541 7.14 -18.10 32.95
CA ILE A 541 5.91 -17.29 33.00
C ILE A 541 6.00 -16.37 34.23
N ASP A 542 5.92 -15.06 34.05
CA ASP A 542 5.97 -14.04 35.12
C ASP A 542 4.79 -13.07 35.03
N LEU A 543 3.90 -13.18 36.02
CA LEU A 543 2.76 -12.30 36.27
C LEU A 543 2.89 -11.65 37.65
N SER A 544 4.11 -11.32 38.08
CA SER A 544 4.27 -10.68 39.39
C SER A 544 3.73 -9.25 39.42
N GLY A 545 3.16 -8.85 40.55
CA GLY A 545 2.98 -7.44 40.86
C GLY A 545 4.32 -6.76 41.13
N LYS A 546 4.47 -5.48 40.76
CA LYS A 546 5.69 -4.71 41.01
C LYS A 546 5.44 -3.61 42.03
N GLY A 547 6.30 -3.61 43.05
CA GLY A 547 6.37 -2.60 44.11
C GLY A 547 5.36 -2.82 45.26
N PRO A 548 5.41 -1.99 46.32
CA PRO A 548 4.90 -2.36 47.64
C PRO A 548 3.39 -2.65 47.66
N ASP A 549 2.62 -1.95 46.83
CA ASP A 549 1.16 -1.97 46.81
C ASP A 549 0.62 -2.64 45.54
N SER A 550 1.15 -3.82 45.21
CA SER A 550 0.71 -4.60 44.04
C SER A 550 0.19 -5.98 44.45
N GLY A 551 -0.77 -6.49 43.69
CA GLY A 551 -1.24 -7.87 43.70
C GLY A 551 -0.47 -8.73 42.70
N GLY A 552 -0.41 -10.04 42.96
CA GLY A 552 0.08 -11.01 41.97
C GLY A 552 -0.99 -11.29 40.93
N GLY A 553 -0.57 -11.66 39.72
CA GLY A 553 -1.48 -12.07 38.65
C GLY A 553 -2.01 -13.50 38.82
N ASP A 554 -3.09 -13.81 38.11
CA ASP A 554 -3.76 -15.11 38.20
C ASP A 554 -3.32 -16.05 37.08
N VAL A 555 -3.12 -17.31 37.45
CA VAL A 555 -2.73 -18.38 36.54
C VAL A 555 -3.70 -19.54 36.66
N TRP A 556 -4.34 -19.88 35.55
CA TRP A 556 -5.18 -21.05 35.40
C TRP A 556 -4.72 -21.87 34.21
N MET A 557 -4.33 -23.12 34.48
CA MET A 557 -3.97 -24.08 33.44
C MET A 557 -4.82 -25.35 33.56
N TRP A 558 -5.37 -25.82 32.45
CA TRP A 558 -6.12 -27.06 32.35
C TRP A 558 -5.62 -27.89 31.14
N SER A 559 -5.43 -29.19 31.36
CA SER A 559 -5.04 -30.17 30.33
C SER A 559 -6.04 -31.32 30.27
N GLY A 560 -6.42 -31.69 29.04
CA GLY A 560 -7.17 -32.91 28.74
C GLY A 560 -6.33 -34.20 28.83
N GLU A 561 -4.99 -34.08 28.92
CA GLU A 561 -4.09 -35.21 29.15
C GLU A 561 -3.13 -34.93 30.32
N SER A 562 -1.81 -35.01 30.10
CA SER A 562 -0.78 -34.73 31.09
C SER A 562 -0.27 -33.29 31.01
N ALA A 563 0.03 -32.70 32.17
CA ALA A 563 0.64 -31.39 32.31
C ALA A 563 2.10 -31.48 32.78
N ALA A 564 3.02 -30.78 32.10
CA ALA A 564 4.43 -30.68 32.48
C ALA A 564 4.88 -29.22 32.64
N ILE A 565 5.47 -28.91 33.80
CA ILE A 565 6.02 -27.58 34.10
C ILE A 565 7.52 -27.71 34.37
N ASN A 566 8.31 -27.36 33.36
CA ASN A 566 9.77 -27.46 33.36
C ASN A 566 10.47 -26.12 33.66
N ALA A 567 9.72 -25.03 33.70
CA ALA A 567 10.22 -23.69 33.96
C ALA A 567 9.41 -22.94 35.03
N ARG A 568 9.97 -21.84 35.53
CA ARG A 568 9.41 -21.08 36.64
C ARG A 568 8.07 -20.43 36.25
N VAL A 569 7.08 -20.52 37.14
CA VAL A 569 5.83 -19.77 37.07
C VAL A 569 5.74 -18.86 38.30
N ASN A 570 5.59 -17.56 38.08
CA ASN A 570 5.60 -16.54 39.12
C ASN A 570 4.32 -15.69 39.11
N ALA A 571 3.47 -15.89 40.11
CA ALA A 571 2.22 -15.17 40.37
C ALA A 571 2.30 -14.38 41.70
N SER A 572 3.51 -13.95 42.08
CA SER A 572 3.73 -13.27 43.36
C SER A 572 3.24 -11.82 43.35
N GLY A 573 2.58 -11.40 44.40
CA GLY A 573 2.30 -9.98 44.68
C GLY A 573 3.01 -9.48 45.94
N ASN A 574 2.64 -8.27 46.35
CA ASN A 574 3.11 -7.60 47.55
C ASN A 574 1.91 -7.37 48.50
N SER A 575 1.70 -6.15 49.03
CA SER A 575 0.73 -5.90 50.12
C SER A 575 -0.74 -6.19 49.75
N PHE A 576 -1.10 -6.16 48.47
CA PHE A 576 -2.47 -6.47 48.00
C PHE A 576 -2.77 -7.96 47.81
N GLY A 577 -1.78 -8.83 48.04
CA GLY A 577 -1.97 -10.27 48.11
C GLY A 577 -1.25 -11.04 47.01
N ALA A 578 -1.21 -12.36 47.19
CA ALA A 578 -0.77 -13.28 46.14
C ALA A 578 -1.84 -13.40 45.06
N GLY A 579 -1.44 -13.72 43.83
CA GLY A 579 -2.38 -14.20 42.81
C GLY A 579 -2.91 -15.59 43.13
N LEU A 580 -3.68 -16.14 42.21
CA LEU A 580 -4.09 -17.54 42.18
C LEU A 580 -3.18 -18.34 41.25
N LEU A 581 -2.78 -19.54 41.67
CA LEU A 581 -2.13 -20.52 40.80
C LEU A 581 -2.90 -21.84 40.86
N GLN A 582 -3.57 -22.17 39.76
CA GLN A 582 -4.38 -23.38 39.61
C GLN A 582 -3.93 -24.17 38.38
N ILE A 583 -3.63 -25.46 38.60
CA ILE A 583 -3.20 -26.39 37.56
C ILE A 583 -4.04 -27.65 37.68
N GLU A 584 -4.70 -28.02 36.59
CA GLU A 584 -5.54 -29.19 36.47
C GLU A 584 -5.14 -30.02 35.25
N ALA A 585 -5.22 -31.34 35.38
CA ALA A 585 -4.96 -32.29 34.30
C ALA A 585 -5.87 -33.51 34.48
N GLU A 586 -6.34 -34.12 33.38
CA GLU A 586 -7.13 -35.36 33.45
C GLU A 586 -6.26 -36.59 33.80
N ASP A 587 -4.96 -36.55 33.48
CA ASP A 587 -4.00 -37.62 33.81
C ASP A 587 -3.00 -37.16 34.88
N ASP A 588 -1.71 -36.99 34.54
CA ASP A 588 -0.65 -36.65 35.49
C ASP A 588 -0.25 -35.16 35.44
N VAL A 589 0.16 -34.61 36.59
CA VAL A 589 0.81 -33.30 36.70
C VAL A 589 2.27 -33.46 37.15
N TYR A 590 3.20 -33.03 36.30
CA TYR A 590 4.64 -33.07 36.55
C TYR A 590 5.21 -31.67 36.76
N ILE A 591 5.81 -31.42 37.92
CA ILE A 591 6.37 -30.11 38.29
C ILE A 591 7.86 -30.27 38.58
N TYR A 592 8.70 -29.71 37.72
CA TYR A 592 10.17 -29.79 37.81
C TYR A 592 10.82 -28.42 38.10
N ALA A 593 10.02 -27.38 38.27
CA ALA A 593 10.47 -26.00 38.46
C ALA A 593 9.74 -25.29 39.61
N ASP A 594 10.17 -24.07 39.90
CA ASP A 594 9.63 -23.25 40.99
C ASP A 594 8.26 -22.66 40.61
N LEU A 595 7.29 -22.88 41.50
CA LEU A 595 5.98 -22.23 41.46
C LEU A 595 5.90 -21.22 42.61
N THR A 596 5.80 -19.94 42.29
CA THR A 596 5.80 -18.87 43.29
C THR A 596 4.46 -18.13 43.29
N CYS A 597 3.79 -18.14 44.44
CA CYS A 597 2.51 -17.45 44.66
C CYS A 597 2.52 -16.87 46.08
N MET A 598 3.38 -15.88 46.30
CA MET A 598 3.56 -15.24 47.61
C MET A 598 2.92 -13.86 47.60
N GLY A 599 2.26 -13.50 48.70
CA GLY A 599 1.88 -12.12 48.99
C GLY A 599 2.87 -11.50 49.96
N GLY A 600 3.02 -10.18 49.91
CA GLY A 600 3.68 -9.41 50.95
C GLY A 600 2.84 -9.47 52.22
N GLY A 601 3.41 -10.00 53.30
CA GLY A 601 2.78 -9.90 54.61
C GLY A 601 3.04 -8.52 55.20
N ASP A 602 1.98 -7.73 55.39
CA ASP A 602 1.99 -6.57 56.28
C ASP A 602 1.81 -6.98 57.76
#